data_AF-A0A3D2VWE0-F1
#
_entry.id   AF-A0A3D2VWE0-F1
#
_cell.length_a   1.000
_cell.length_b   1.000
_cell.length_c   1.000
_cell.angle_alpha   90.00
_cell.angle_beta   90.00
_cell.angle_gamma   90.00
#
_symmetry.space_group_name_H-M   'P 1'
#
loop_
_entity.id
_entity.type
_entity.pdbx_description
1 polymer ?
#
loop_
_entity_poly.entity_id
_entity_poly.type
_entity_poly.pdbx_seq_one_letter_code
_entity_poly.pdbx_strand_id
1 'polypeptide(L)'
;MFFIFVMMTLGITYWAAQRTKTASDYYSAGGGITGTQNGLAIAGDYMSAATLLGLTSMTYFQGFDGYIYCICFYVGWPFIMFIMAERLRNLGKFTFADITSYRLDQRQVRTVAAIGSLTVVVFYLIAQMVGAGQLIKLLFGLEYWIAVVIVGVLMVVYVTFGGMIATT
;
A
#
# COMPACT_ATOMS: atom_id res chain seq x y z
N MET A 1 -3.55 5.15 -23.68
CA MET A 1 -2.50 4.87 -22.66
C MET A 1 -3.10 4.34 -21.35
N PHE A 2 -3.96 5.07 -20.64
CA PHE A 2 -4.56 4.60 -19.37
C PHE A 2 -5.32 3.26 -19.48
N PHE A 3 -6.21 3.10 -20.46
CA PHE A 3 -6.94 1.82 -20.62
C PHE A 3 -6.01 0.64 -20.96
N ILE A 4 -4.94 0.88 -21.70
CA ILE A 4 -3.93 -0.14 -22.00
C ILE A 4 -3.20 -0.53 -20.71
N PHE A 5 -2.84 0.46 -19.89
CA PHE A 5 -2.23 0.23 -18.58
C PHE A 5 -3.15 -0.57 -17.65
N VAL A 6 -4.43 -0.19 -17.54
CA VAL A 6 -5.44 -0.89 -16.74
C VAL A 6 -5.65 -2.33 -17.23
N MET A 7 -5.70 -2.56 -18.54
CA MET A 7 -5.84 -3.92 -19.07
C MET A 7 -4.59 -4.77 -18.81
N MET A 8 -3.39 -4.19 -18.93
CA MET A 8 -2.15 -4.90 -18.60
C MET A 8 -2.09 -5.24 -17.11
N THR A 9 -2.42 -4.31 -16.21
CA THR A 9 -2.40 -4.58 -14.77
C THR A 9 -3.43 -5.64 -14.41
N LEU A 10 -4.66 -5.57 -14.93
CA LEU A 10 -5.68 -6.60 -14.72
C LEU A 10 -5.27 -7.97 -15.28
N GLY A 11 -4.58 -8.00 -16.42
CA GLY A 11 -4.02 -9.24 -16.99
C GLY A 11 -2.97 -9.88 -16.09
N ILE A 12 -2.10 -9.07 -15.48
CA ILE A 12 -1.10 -9.52 -14.51
C ILE A 12 -1.79 -10.04 -13.24
N THR A 13 -2.81 -9.34 -12.74
CA THR A 13 -3.61 -9.77 -11.59
C THR A 13 -4.28 -11.11 -11.85
N TYR A 14 -4.88 -11.29 -13.03
CA TYR A 14 -5.54 -12.55 -13.38
C TYR A 14 -4.54 -13.72 -13.44
N TRP A 15 -3.36 -13.49 -14.01
CA TRP A 15 -2.29 -14.49 -14.04
C TRP A 15 -1.78 -14.84 -12.63
N ALA A 16 -1.63 -13.83 -11.76
CA ALA A 16 -1.23 -14.03 -10.37
C ALA A 16 -2.30 -14.77 -9.56
N ALA A 17 -3.58 -14.41 -9.74
CA ALA A 17 -4.73 -15.02 -9.10
C ALA A 17 -4.79 -16.54 -9.33
N GLN A 18 -4.44 -17.01 -10.53
CA GLN A 18 -4.42 -18.43 -10.86
C GLN A 18 -3.32 -19.22 -10.13
N ARG A 19 -2.30 -18.53 -9.59
CA ARG A 19 -1.16 -19.14 -8.89
C ARG A 19 -1.28 -19.09 -7.37
N THR A 20 -2.20 -18.30 -6.82
CA THR A 20 -2.42 -18.18 -5.38
C THR A 20 -3.40 -19.25 -4.88
N LYS A 21 -2.90 -20.31 -4.23
CA LYS A 21 -3.74 -21.43 -3.75
C LYS A 21 -3.79 -21.57 -2.23
N THR A 22 -2.77 -21.08 -1.52
CA THR A 22 -2.66 -21.18 -0.07
C THR A 22 -2.56 -19.81 0.61
N ALA A 23 -2.80 -19.76 1.92
CA ALA A 23 -2.65 -18.51 2.69
C ALA A 23 -1.20 -17.97 2.64
N SER A 24 -0.19 -18.84 2.62
CA SER A 24 1.21 -18.45 2.44
C SER A 24 1.47 -17.87 1.04
N ASP A 25 0.78 -18.33 0.01
CA ASP A 25 0.88 -17.75 -1.33
C ASP A 25 0.21 -16.38 -1.38
N TYR A 26 -0.91 -16.21 -0.66
CA TYR A 26 -1.64 -14.95 -0.63
C TYR A 26 -0.90 -13.87 0.17
N TYR A 27 -0.33 -14.22 1.34
CA TYR A 27 0.32 -13.27 2.25
C TYR A 27 1.83 -13.18 2.14
N SER A 28 2.51 -14.15 1.54
CA SER A 28 3.98 -14.13 1.41
C SER A 28 4.49 -14.62 0.05
N ALA A 29 3.60 -14.88 -0.92
CA ALA A 29 3.94 -15.51 -2.20
C ALA A 29 4.80 -16.77 -2.06
N GLY A 30 4.59 -17.54 -0.98
CA GLY A 30 5.37 -18.74 -0.66
C GLY A 30 6.86 -18.48 -0.34
N GLY A 31 7.26 -17.22 -0.10
CA GLY A 31 8.65 -16.83 0.11
C GLY A 31 9.51 -16.72 -1.15
N GLY A 32 8.90 -16.80 -2.34
CA GLY A 32 9.60 -16.81 -3.63
C GLY A 32 9.95 -15.43 -4.22
N ILE A 33 9.57 -14.33 -3.56
CA ILE A 33 9.80 -12.97 -4.07
C ILE A 33 11.26 -12.55 -3.84
N THR A 34 11.92 -12.10 -4.90
CA THR A 34 13.31 -11.62 -4.80
C THR A 34 13.38 -10.28 -4.05
N GLY A 35 14.54 -9.99 -3.45
CA GLY A 35 14.73 -8.75 -2.69
C GLY A 35 14.52 -7.47 -3.53
N THR A 36 14.84 -7.50 -4.82
CA THR A 36 14.62 -6.38 -5.74
C THR A 36 13.15 -6.17 -6.06
N GLN A 37 12.38 -7.25 -6.29
CA GLN A 37 10.93 -7.17 -6.51
C GLN A 37 10.21 -6.63 -5.27
N ASN A 38 10.51 -7.20 -4.09
CA ASN A 38 9.90 -6.73 -2.85
C ASN A 38 10.32 -5.27 -2.53
N GLY A 39 11.58 -4.92 -2.78
CA GLY A 39 12.06 -3.54 -2.60
C GLY A 39 11.34 -2.54 -3.50
N LEU A 40 11.13 -2.89 -4.78
CA LEU A 40 10.39 -2.05 -5.72
C LEU A 40 8.91 -1.93 -5.32
N ALA A 41 8.31 -3.04 -4.88
CA ALA A 41 6.93 -3.07 -4.41
C ALA A 41 6.70 -2.12 -3.23
N ILE A 42 7.56 -2.21 -2.22
CA ILE A 42 7.44 -1.36 -1.03
C ILE A 42 7.75 0.10 -1.37
N ALA A 43 8.73 0.37 -2.24
CA ALA A 43 8.98 1.72 -2.72
C ALA A 43 7.75 2.30 -3.45
N GLY A 44 7.06 1.49 -4.26
CA GLY A 44 5.82 1.87 -4.92
C GLY A 44 4.68 2.18 -3.95
N ASP A 45 4.49 1.34 -2.92
CA ASP A 45 3.50 1.59 -1.86
C ASP A 45 3.81 2.88 -1.08
N TYR A 46 5.11 3.14 -0.84
CA TYR A 46 5.58 4.36 -0.17
C TYR A 46 5.33 5.63 -1.02
N MET A 47 5.34 5.52 -2.36
CA MET A 47 5.03 6.58 -3.32
C MET A 47 3.51 6.72 -3.59
N SER A 48 2.71 6.67 -2.53
CA SER A 48 1.25 6.80 -2.59
C SER A 48 0.74 8.18 -3.04
N ALA A 49 -0.56 8.26 -3.36
CA ALA A 49 -1.25 9.53 -3.61
C ALA A 49 -1.22 10.47 -2.39
N ALA A 50 -1.21 9.92 -1.17
CA ALA A 50 -1.10 10.71 0.05
C ALA A 50 0.28 11.38 0.16
N THR A 51 1.34 10.68 -0.23
CA THR A 51 2.71 11.22 -0.26
C THR A 51 2.84 12.28 -1.34
N LEU A 52 2.32 12.01 -2.54
CA LEU A 52 2.33 12.98 -3.64
C LEU A 52 1.59 14.26 -3.24
N LEU A 53 0.33 14.16 -2.84
CA LEU A 53 -0.48 15.33 -2.49
C LEU A 53 -0.01 16.00 -1.20
N GLY A 54 0.39 15.23 -0.19
CA GLY A 54 0.82 15.75 1.11
C GLY A 54 2.13 16.51 1.02
N LEU A 55 3.18 15.90 0.46
CA LEU A 55 4.50 16.53 0.36
C LEU A 55 4.50 17.70 -0.63
N THR A 56 3.79 17.59 -1.75
CA THR A 56 3.67 18.72 -2.70
C THR A 56 2.90 19.88 -2.10
N SER A 57 1.79 19.61 -1.37
CA SER A 57 1.04 20.67 -0.67
C SER A 57 1.90 21.33 0.40
N MET A 58 2.62 20.55 1.20
CA MET A 58 3.52 21.07 2.23
C MET A 58 4.61 21.97 1.63
N THR A 59 5.24 21.51 0.55
CA THR A 59 6.25 22.30 -0.17
C THR A 59 5.65 23.57 -0.80
N TYR A 60 4.43 23.49 -1.33
CA TYR A 60 3.74 24.65 -1.91
C TYR A 60 3.47 25.74 -0.87
N PHE A 61 3.03 25.38 0.34
CA PHE A 61 2.70 26.35 1.39
C PHE A 61 3.91 26.81 2.20
N GLN A 62 4.89 25.93 2.46
CA GLN A 62 6.04 26.21 3.33
C GLN A 62 7.33 26.52 2.54
N GLY A 63 7.29 26.45 1.22
CA GLY A 63 8.45 26.69 0.37
C GLY A 63 9.59 25.69 0.64
N PHE A 64 10.81 26.22 0.75
CA PHE A 64 12.02 25.41 0.87
C PHE A 64 12.07 24.59 2.17
N ASP A 65 11.49 25.09 3.27
CA ASP A 65 11.46 24.37 4.54
C ASP A 65 10.62 23.08 4.45
N GLY A 66 9.55 23.10 3.64
CA GLY A 66 8.76 21.90 3.33
C GLY A 66 9.53 20.85 2.52
N TYR A 67 10.51 21.28 1.72
CA TYR A 67 11.35 20.36 0.93
C TYR A 67 12.30 19.54 1.81
N ILE A 68 12.79 20.12 2.91
CA ILE A 68 13.61 19.40 3.89
C ILE A 68 12.83 18.22 4.50
N TYR A 69 11.54 18.41 4.78
CA TYR A 69 10.66 17.32 5.24
C TYR A 69 10.56 16.18 4.23
N CYS A 70 10.50 16.47 2.93
CA CYS A 70 10.51 15.44 1.88
C CYS A 70 11.77 14.58 1.95
N ILE A 71 12.95 15.18 2.10
CA ILE A 71 14.22 14.46 2.20
C ILE A 71 14.24 13.58 3.45
N CYS A 72 13.87 14.13 4.61
CA CYS A 72 13.83 13.38 5.87
C CYS A 72 12.87 12.18 5.78
N PHE A 73 11.72 12.35 5.12
CA PHE A 73 10.75 11.29 4.92
C PHE A 73 11.35 10.12 4.13
N TYR A 74 11.96 10.39 2.97
CA TYR A 74 12.57 9.33 2.14
C TYR A 74 13.84 8.72 2.72
N VAL A 75 14.63 9.47 3.49
CA VAL A 75 15.85 8.95 4.13
C VAL A 75 15.52 8.14 5.39
N GLY A 76 14.49 8.54 6.14
CA GLY A 76 14.07 7.86 7.37
C GLY A 76 13.49 6.47 7.12
N TRP A 77 12.77 6.28 6.02
CA TRP A 77 12.13 5.00 5.71
C TRP A 77 13.09 3.83 5.54
N PRO A 78 14.15 3.89 4.70
CA PRO A 78 15.14 2.83 4.58
C PRO A 78 15.83 2.54 5.90
N PHE A 79 16.14 3.58 6.69
CA PHE A 79 16.80 3.43 7.98
C PHE A 79 15.98 2.58 8.96
N ILE A 80 14.69 2.87 9.09
CA ILE A 80 13.77 2.08 9.93
C ILE A 80 13.62 0.66 9.37
N MET A 81 13.50 0.52 8.05
CA MET A 81 13.43 -0.77 7.37
C MET A 81 14.65 -1.65 7.69
N PHE A 82 15.87 -1.13 7.61
CA PHE A 82 17.07 -1.92 7.90
C PHE A 82 17.13 -2.41 9.34
N ILE A 83 16.68 -1.60 10.31
CA ILE A 83 16.67 -1.98 11.72
C ILE A 83 15.60 -3.04 12.02
N MET A 84 14.44 -2.94 11.37
CA MET A 84 13.27 -3.72 11.75
C MET A 84 13.04 -4.95 10.88
N ALA A 85 13.42 -4.93 9.61
CA ALA A 85 13.11 -5.98 8.64
C ALA A 85 13.60 -7.36 9.08
N GLU A 86 14.84 -7.49 9.54
CA GLU A 86 15.40 -8.79 9.96
C GLU A 86 14.66 -9.35 11.18
N ARG A 87 14.35 -8.51 12.18
CA ARG A 87 13.65 -8.93 13.39
C ARG A 87 12.23 -9.42 13.09
N LEU A 88 11.51 -8.71 12.22
CA LEU A 88 10.16 -9.10 11.82
C LEU A 88 10.19 -10.38 10.98
N ARG A 89 11.17 -10.53 10.06
CA ARG A 89 11.33 -11.74 9.24
C ARG A 89 11.57 -12.98 10.09
N ASN A 90 12.44 -12.89 11.10
CA ASN A 90 12.80 -14.01 11.95
C ASN A 90 11.66 -14.50 12.87
N LEU A 91 10.62 -13.69 13.09
CA LEU A 91 9.45 -14.08 13.89
C LEU A 91 8.46 -14.99 13.13
N GLY A 92 8.53 -15.04 11.79
CA GLY A 92 7.72 -15.94 10.98
C GLY A 92 6.21 -15.72 11.07
N LYS A 93 5.75 -14.52 11.44
CA LYS A 93 4.33 -14.15 11.53
C LYS A 93 3.96 -13.20 10.39
N PHE A 94 2.70 -13.29 9.93
CA PHE A 94 2.23 -12.53 8.77
C PHE A 94 1.73 -11.12 9.11
N THR A 95 1.32 -10.85 10.35
CA THR A 95 0.74 -9.56 10.73
C THR A 95 1.47 -8.90 11.89
N PHE A 96 1.49 -7.56 11.90
CA PHE A 96 2.04 -6.79 13.02
C PHE A 96 1.35 -7.11 14.35
N ALA A 97 0.03 -7.37 14.32
CA ALA A 97 -0.74 -7.79 15.48
C ALA A 97 -0.25 -9.14 16.04
N ASP A 98 0.09 -10.10 15.17
CA ASP A 98 0.64 -11.39 15.59
C ASP A 98 2.07 -11.28 16.14
N ILE A 99 2.85 -10.32 15.63
CA ILE A 99 4.21 -10.04 16.13
C ILE A 99 4.17 -9.38 17.52
N THR A 100 3.30 -8.41 17.72
CA THR A 100 3.16 -7.69 18.99
C THR A 100 2.52 -8.56 20.07
N SER A 101 1.52 -9.37 19.71
CA SER A 101 0.91 -10.36 20.61
C SER A 101 1.80 -11.56 20.94
N TYR A 102 2.93 -11.75 20.24
CA TYR A 102 3.87 -12.83 20.57
C TYR A 102 4.52 -12.65 21.96
N ARG A 103 4.70 -11.39 22.40
CA ARG A 103 5.34 -11.05 23.70
C ARG A 103 4.37 -10.49 24.74
N LEU A 104 3.09 -10.36 24.41
CA LEU A 104 2.07 -9.68 25.22
C LEU A 104 0.78 -10.52 25.29
N ASP A 105 -0.21 -10.05 26.03
CA ASP A 105 -1.52 -10.70 26.08
C ASP A 105 -2.18 -10.71 24.70
N GLN A 106 -2.40 -11.91 24.16
CA GLN A 106 -2.86 -12.09 22.79
C GLN A 106 -4.24 -11.50 22.52
N ARG A 107 -5.16 -11.53 23.48
CA ARG A 107 -6.55 -11.15 23.22
C ARG A 107 -6.72 -9.63 23.21
N GLN A 108 -6.15 -8.97 24.21
CA GLN A 108 -6.24 -7.52 24.32
C GLN A 108 -5.41 -6.82 23.24
N VAL A 109 -4.17 -7.26 23.01
CA VAL A 109 -3.27 -6.64 22.03
C VAL A 109 -3.79 -6.81 20.60
N ARG A 110 -4.30 -7.99 20.23
CA ARG A 110 -4.88 -8.17 18.88
C ARG A 110 -6.11 -7.29 18.66
N THR A 111 -6.95 -7.12 19.68
CA THR A 111 -8.15 -6.26 19.57
C THR A 111 -7.77 -4.80 19.38
N VAL A 112 -6.85 -4.29 20.21
CA VAL A 112 -6.37 -2.90 20.11
C VAL A 112 -5.62 -2.67 18.80
N ALA A 113 -4.74 -3.59 18.40
CA ALA A 113 -4.02 -3.50 17.14
C ALA A 113 -4.98 -3.53 15.94
N ALA A 114 -5.99 -4.40 15.94
CA ALA A 114 -6.98 -4.46 14.86
C ALA A 114 -7.79 -3.17 14.76
N ILE A 115 -8.29 -2.64 15.87
CA ILE A 115 -9.05 -1.38 15.88
C ILE A 115 -8.17 -0.21 15.45
N GLY A 116 -6.96 -0.11 16.00
CA GLY A 116 -6.01 0.94 15.65
C GLY A 116 -5.63 0.90 14.17
N SER A 117 -5.26 -0.29 13.65
CA SER A 117 -4.95 -0.47 12.24
C SER A 117 -6.14 -0.16 11.34
N LEU A 118 -7.36 -0.63 11.67
CA LEU A 118 -8.54 -0.34 10.87
C LEU A 118 -8.83 1.17 10.84
N THR A 119 -8.70 1.84 11.97
CA THR A 119 -8.91 3.29 12.07
C THR A 119 -7.93 4.03 11.17
N VAL A 120 -6.64 3.73 11.27
CA VAL A 120 -5.59 4.37 10.45
C VAL A 120 -5.81 4.07 8.96
N VAL A 121 -6.12 2.83 8.61
CA VAL A 121 -6.35 2.41 7.21
C VAL A 121 -7.58 3.11 6.62
N VAL A 122 -8.67 3.26 7.36
CA VAL A 122 -9.88 3.96 6.87
C VAL A 122 -9.55 5.41 6.52
N PHE A 123 -8.91 6.16 7.42
CA PHE A 123 -8.53 7.55 7.13
C PHE A 123 -7.54 7.66 5.98
N TYR A 124 -6.58 6.74 5.92
CA TYR A 124 -5.59 6.69 4.85
C TYR A 124 -6.23 6.40 3.49
N LEU A 125 -7.15 5.43 3.41
CA LEU A 125 -7.86 5.08 2.18
C LEU A 125 -8.77 6.21 1.69
N ILE A 126 -9.38 7.00 2.59
CA ILE A 126 -10.14 8.19 2.19
C ILE A 126 -9.24 9.17 1.43
N ALA A 127 -8.07 9.49 1.97
CA ALA A 127 -7.13 10.40 1.32
C ALA A 127 -6.65 9.86 -0.04
N GLN A 128 -6.38 8.56 -0.13
CA GLN A 128 -5.99 7.90 -1.38
C GLN A 128 -7.10 7.95 -2.43
N MET A 129 -8.35 7.65 -2.05
CA MET A 129 -9.49 7.68 -2.98
C MET A 129 -9.79 9.09 -3.48
N VAL A 130 -9.62 10.10 -2.63
CA VAL A 130 -9.70 11.50 -3.07
C VAL A 130 -8.62 11.81 -4.10
N GLY A 131 -7.37 11.42 -3.84
CA GLY A 131 -6.28 11.65 -4.78
C GLY A 131 -6.48 10.96 -6.12
N ALA A 132 -6.87 9.68 -6.11
CA ALA A 132 -7.16 8.93 -7.33
C ALA A 132 -8.36 9.51 -8.10
N GLY A 133 -9.44 9.89 -7.40
CA GLY A 133 -10.63 10.49 -8.00
C GLY A 133 -10.34 11.83 -8.67
N GLN A 134 -9.54 12.69 -8.04
CA GLN A 134 -9.13 13.98 -8.63
C GLN A 134 -8.28 13.78 -9.90
N LEU A 135 -7.36 12.81 -9.88
CA LEU A 135 -6.54 12.50 -11.06
C LEU A 135 -7.40 12.01 -12.24
N ILE A 136 -8.33 11.09 -12.00
CA ILE A 136 -9.21 10.58 -13.07
C ILE A 136 -10.15 11.68 -13.60
N LYS A 137 -10.71 12.51 -12.71
CA LYS A 137 -11.49 13.69 -13.12
C LYS A 137 -10.66 14.60 -14.03
N LEU A 138 -9.42 14.90 -13.66
CA LEU A 138 -8.54 15.78 -14.43
C LEU A 138 -8.17 15.18 -15.80
N LEU A 139 -7.88 13.88 -15.85
CA LEU A 139 -7.43 13.20 -17.07
C LEU A 139 -8.55 12.94 -18.09
N PHE A 140 -9.76 12.62 -17.62
CA PHE A 140 -10.87 12.21 -18.48
C PHE A 140 -12.02 13.21 -18.54
N GLY A 141 -11.96 14.29 -17.76
CA GLY A 141 -13.05 15.27 -17.66
C GLY A 141 -14.34 14.70 -17.03
N LEU A 142 -14.24 13.57 -16.34
CA LEU A 142 -15.38 12.89 -15.73
C LEU A 142 -15.83 13.61 -14.45
N GLU A 143 -17.10 13.44 -14.10
CA GLU A 143 -17.61 13.91 -12.83
C GLU A 143 -16.93 13.17 -11.66
N TYR A 144 -16.62 13.88 -10.58
CA TYR A 144 -15.80 13.35 -9.49
C TYR A 144 -16.39 12.08 -8.86
N TRP A 145 -17.72 12.06 -8.64
CA TRP A 145 -18.38 10.91 -8.03
C TRP A 145 -18.29 9.66 -8.92
N ILE A 146 -18.41 9.82 -10.24
CA ILE A 146 -18.25 8.72 -11.21
C ILE A 146 -16.81 8.21 -11.20
N ALA A 147 -15.83 9.12 -11.18
CA ALA A 147 -14.42 8.78 -11.13
C ALA A 147 -14.07 7.95 -9.88
N VAL A 148 -14.57 8.36 -8.70
CA VAL A 148 -14.36 7.64 -7.44
C VAL A 148 -14.99 6.25 -7.48
N VAL A 149 -16.22 6.12 -7.98
CA VAL A 149 -16.90 4.81 -8.08
C VAL A 149 -16.16 3.87 -9.02
N ILE A 150 -15.76 4.32 -10.20
CA ILE A 150 -15.02 3.50 -11.17
C ILE A 150 -13.70 3.02 -10.59
N VAL A 151 -12.92 3.92 -9.99
CA VAL A 151 -11.65 3.57 -9.35
C VAL A 151 -11.88 2.59 -8.20
N GLY A 152 -12.89 2.83 -7.36
CA GLY A 152 -13.20 1.97 -6.22
C GLY A 152 -13.54 0.55 -6.65
N VAL A 153 -14.43 0.39 -7.64
CA VAL A 153 -14.80 -0.92 -8.18
C VAL A 153 -13.58 -1.63 -8.78
N LEU A 154 -12.77 -0.91 -9.57
CA LEU A 154 -11.55 -1.46 -10.15
C LEU A 154 -10.56 -1.94 -9.07
N MET A 155 -10.36 -1.16 -8.01
CA MET A 155 -9.47 -1.52 -6.91
C MET A 155 -9.97 -2.72 -6.12
N VAL A 156 -11.28 -2.83 -5.86
CA VAL A 156 -11.87 -4.00 -5.20
C VAL A 156 -11.64 -5.27 -6.01
N VAL A 157 -11.90 -5.22 -7.33
CA VAL A 157 -11.64 -6.35 -8.23
C VAL A 157 -10.14 -6.70 -8.21
N TYR A 158 -9.27 -5.71 -8.37
CA TYR A 158 -7.82 -5.91 -8.38
C TYR A 158 -7.31 -6.61 -7.10
N VAL A 159 -7.70 -6.10 -5.94
CA VAL A 159 -7.23 -6.62 -4.65
C VAL A 159 -7.80 -8.01 -4.34
N THR A 160 -9.07 -8.25 -4.69
CA THR A 160 -9.72 -9.54 -4.40
C THR A 160 -9.05 -10.70 -5.15
N PHE A 161 -8.53 -10.44 -6.35
CA PHE A 161 -7.89 -11.47 -7.17
C PHE A 161 -6.36 -11.46 -7.08
N GLY A 162 -5.70 -10.36 -6.73
CA GLY A 162 -4.25 -10.21 -6.90
C GLY A 162 -3.36 -10.98 -5.92
N GLY A 163 -3.68 -10.98 -4.62
CA GLY A 163 -2.75 -11.46 -3.58
C GLY A 163 -1.37 -10.79 -3.61
N MET A 164 -0.41 -11.26 -2.80
CA MET A 164 0.93 -10.67 -2.73
C MET A 164 1.70 -10.76 -4.06
N ILE A 165 1.49 -11.81 -4.85
CA ILE A 165 2.14 -12.02 -6.15
C ILE A 165 1.78 -10.93 -7.16
N ALA A 166 0.57 -10.38 -7.12
CA ALA A 166 0.19 -9.28 -8.01
C ALA A 166 0.73 -7.92 -7.55
N THR A 167 1.09 -7.79 -6.27
CA THR A 167 1.55 -6.52 -5.68
C THR A 167 3.07 -6.32 -5.69
N THR A 168 3.84 -7.36 -6.06
CA THR A 168 5.32 -7.34 -6.09
C THR A 168 5.89 -7.64 -7.46
#